data_AF-A0ABD7GNH3-F1
#
_entry.id   AF-A0ABD7GNH3-F1
#
_cell.length_a   1.000
_cell.length_b   1.000
_cell.length_c   1.000
_cell.angle_alpha   90.00
_cell.angle_beta   90.00
_cell.angle_gamma   90.00
#
_symmetry.space_group_name_H-M   'P 1'
#
loop_
_entity.id
_entity.type
_entity.pdbx_description
1 polymer ?
#
loop_
_entity_poly.entity_id
_entity_poly.type
_entity_poly.pdbx_seq_one_letter_code
_entity_poly.pdbx_strand_id
1 'polypeptide(L)' 'MTSRIVIIGGGQSGGWAAKTLRDECFDGEICVVAEEEWDFYERPPLSKA' A
#
# COMPACT_ATOMS: atom_id res chain seq x y z
N MET A 1 -3.28 -1.61 23.57
CA MET A 1 -3.52 -0.41 22.73
C MET A 1 -3.60 -0.87 21.28
N THR A 2 -4.61 -0.48 20.53
CA THR A 2 -4.70 -0.77 19.09
C THR A 2 -3.85 0.24 18.34
N SER A 3 -2.69 -0.18 17.82
CA SER A 3 -1.85 0.65 16.95
C SER A 3 -2.47 0.71 15.55
N ARG A 4 -2.51 1.90 14.94
CA ARG A 4 -3.03 2.11 13.58
C ARG A 4 -2.02 2.90 12.75
N ILE A 5 -1.82 2.47 11.51
CA ILE A 5 -1.02 3.16 10.49
C ILE A 5 -1.94 3.53 9.32
N VAL A 6 -1.89 4.79 8.89
CA VAL A 6 -2.61 5.28 7.71
C VAL A 6 -1.57 5.63 6.63
N ILE A 7 -1.73 5.06 5.45
CA ILE A 7 -0.86 5.27 4.28
C ILE A 7 -1.66 6.08 3.26
N ILE A 8 -1.13 7.25 2.86
CA ILE A 8 -1.75 8.10 1.84
C ILE A 8 -1.03 7.85 0.51
N GLY A 9 -1.78 7.30 -0.45
CA GLY A 9 -1.32 6.94 -1.78
C GLY A 9 -1.33 5.41 -2.02
N GLY A 10 -2.15 4.95 -2.96
CA GLY A 10 -2.21 3.55 -3.42
C GLY A 10 -1.18 3.17 -4.48
N GLY A 11 -0.14 3.98 -4.66
CA GLY A 11 0.93 3.71 -5.62
C GLY A 11 1.94 2.67 -5.12
N GLN A 12 3.00 2.46 -5.91
CA GLN A 12 4.08 1.49 -5.62
C GLN A 12 4.60 1.58 -4.19
N SER A 13 4.99 2.78 -3.73
CA SER A 13 5.49 2.98 -2.37
C SER A 13 4.49 2.59 -1.29
N GLY A 14 3.21 2.95 -1.45
CA GLY A 14 2.16 2.66 -0.47
C GLY A 14 1.85 1.17 -0.37
N GLY A 15 1.73 0.49 -1.51
CA GLY A 15 1.52 -0.96 -1.54
C GLY A 15 2.70 -1.74 -0.94
N TRP A 16 3.94 -1.36 -1.28
CA TRP A 16 5.13 -1.97 -0.68
C TRP A 16 5.22 -1.70 0.83
N ALA A 17 4.91 -0.48 1.30
CA ALA A 17 4.90 -0.20 2.73
C ALA A 17 3.87 -1.05 3.49
N ALA A 18 2.64 -1.16 2.97
CA ALA A 18 1.60 -1.99 3.58
C ALA A 18 2.00 -3.47 3.62
N LYS A 19 2.59 -3.98 2.53
CA LYS A 19 3.12 -5.34 2.44
C LYS A 19 4.23 -5.57 3.45
N THR A 20 5.25 -4.73 3.49
CA THR A 20 6.38 -4.86 4.41
C THR A 20 5.94 -4.80 5.86
N LEU A 21 4.99 -3.94 6.22
CA LEU A 21 4.43 -3.93 7.58
C LEU A 21 3.83 -5.29 7.97
N ARG A 22 3.11 -5.95 7.07
CA ARG A 22 2.56 -7.29 7.33
C ARG A 22 3.64 -8.37 7.36
N ASP A 23 4.63 -8.29 6.46
CA ASP A 23 5.77 -9.22 6.44
C ASP A 23 6.60 -9.12 7.74
N GLU A 24 6.74 -7.91 8.30
CA GLU A 24 7.42 -7.60 9.57
C GLU A 24 6.51 -7.78 10.81
N CYS A 25 5.41 -8.53 10.67
CA CYS A 25 4.50 -8.89 11.75
C CYS A 25 3.83 -7.71 12.48
N PHE A 26 3.67 -6.55 11.83
CA PHE A 26 2.81 -5.50 12.37
C PHE A 26 1.35 -6.02 12.41
N ASP A 27 0.80 -6.13 13.61
CA ASP A 27 -0.52 -6.69 13.91
C ASP A 27 -1.62 -5.62 14.02
N GLY A 28 -1.23 -4.34 14.03
CA GLY A 28 -2.14 -3.21 14.07
C GLY A 28 -2.94 -3.03 12.78
N GLU A 29 -3.88 -2.08 12.83
CA GLU A 29 -4.68 -1.74 11.66
C GLU A 29 -3.83 -0.98 10.63
N ILE A 30 -3.93 -1.36 9.36
CA ILE A 30 -3.34 -0.63 8.23
C ILE A 30 -4.49 -0.16 7.35
N CYS A 31 -4.60 1.15 7.15
CA CYS A 31 -5.55 1.76 6.24
C CYS A 31 -4.79 2.44 5.10
N VAL A 32 -5.08 2.08 3.85
CA VAL A 32 -4.52 2.72 2.67
C VAL A 32 -5.62 3.58 2.04
N VAL A 33 -5.33 4.86 1.83
CA VAL A 33 -6.23 5.82 1.18
C VAL A 33 -5.61 6.18 -0.17
N ALA A 34 -6.37 5.97 -1.24
CA ALA A 34 -5.95 6.27 -2.61
C ALA A 34 -7.04 7.10 -3.32
N GLU A 35 -6.62 7.93 -4.26
CA GLU A 35 -7.52 8.66 -5.16
C GLU A 35 -7.98 7.78 -6.34
N GLU A 36 -7.09 6.92 -6.83
CA GLU A 36 -7.39 6.04 -7.96
C GLU A 36 -8.35 4.92 -7.56
N GLU A 37 -9.34 4.65 -8.42
CA GLU A 37 -10.34 3.59 -8.23
C GLU A 37 -9.83 2.18 -8.58
N TRP A 38 -8.53 2.04 -8.80
CA TRP A 38 -7.89 0.79 -9.22
C TRP A 38 -7.18 0.13 -8.04
N ASP A 39 -7.21 -1.20 -8.01
CA ASP A 39 -6.32 -1.99 -7.15
C ASP A 39 -4.85 -1.66 -7.45
N PHE A 40 -3.95 -1.99 -6.51
CA PHE A 40 -2.52 -1.79 -6.71
C PHE A 40 -2.02 -2.43 -8.01
N TYR A 41 -1.26 -1.67 -8.80
CA TYR A 41 -0.64 -2.12 -10.05
C TYR A 41 0.77 -1.56 -10.26
N GLU A 42 1.54 -2.21 -11.13
CA GLU A 42 2.84 -1.71 -11.58
C GLU A 42 2.66 -0.75 -12.76
N ARG A 43 3.20 0.46 -12.62
CA ARG A 43 3.18 1.46 -13.70
C ARG A 43 4.17 1.19 -14.85
N PRO A 44 5.39 0.65 -14.62
CA PRO A 44 6.36 0.46 -15.71
C PRO A 44 5.85 -0.38 -16.91
N PRO A 45 5.14 -1.51 -16.71
CA PRO A 45 4.57 -2.30 -17.81
C PRO A 45 3.60 -1.52 -18.71
N LEU A 46 2.93 -0.48 -18.22
CA LEU A 46 1.95 0.29 -18.99
C LEU A 46 2.54 1.03 -20.20
N SER A 47 3.86 1.23 -20.22
CA SER A 47 4.54 2.02 -21.27
C SER A 47 5.60 1.25 -22.05
N LYS A 48 5.87 0.00 -21.69
CA LYS A 48 7.07 -0.75 -22.15
C LYS A 48 6.80 -2.23 -22.43
N ALA A 49 5.52 -2.60 -22.56
CA ALA A 49 5.10 -3.94 -22.99
C ALA A 49 5.37 -4.15 -24.48
#